data_AF-A0A5C7LAX8-F1
#
_entry.id   AF-A0A5C7LAX8-F1
#
_cell.length_a   1.000
_cell.length_b   1.000
_cell.length_c   1.000
_cell.angle_alpha   90.00
_cell.angle_beta   90.00
_cell.angle_gamma   90.00
#
_symmetry.space_group_name_H-M   'P 1'
#
loop_
_entity.id
_entity.type
_entity.pdbx_description
1 polymer ?
#
loop_
_entity_poly.entity_id
_entity_poly.type
_entity_poly.pdbx_seq_one_letter_code
_entity_poly.pdbx_strand_id
1 'polypeptide(L)'
;MLRSLILTTTLALTLAGCASQTPYQPAEKRGAEGYAETRLTENRYRVTFTGNSLTPADTVKDYALLRAGELTLQLGYDWFQLANSSNDKKVQSVTTVGGGYDPLGETAVYQRCGLIRCSTTVVTTPGFIGADVATSTASTAYSSSLEIVMGRKPMPANVETYDAHELVASLRGLIAASQRR
;
A
#
# COMPACT_ATOMS: atom_id res chain seq x y z
N MET A 1 -38.68 34.63 27.58
CA MET A 1 -39.46 33.50 27.04
C MET A 1 -39.13 33.38 25.56
N LEU A 2 -38.77 32.17 25.11
CA LEU A 2 -38.73 31.70 23.71
C LEU A 2 -37.71 32.40 22.77
N ARG A 3 -36.84 31.71 22.01
CA ARG A 3 -36.83 30.29 21.64
C ARG A 3 -35.49 30.00 20.94
N SER A 4 -34.79 28.98 21.43
CA SER A 4 -33.68 28.34 20.70
C SER A 4 -34.07 27.99 19.27
N LEU A 5 -33.18 28.27 18.34
CA LEU A 5 -33.05 27.59 17.05
C LEU A 5 -31.55 27.62 16.73
N ILE A 6 -30.75 26.69 17.28
CA ILE A 6 -30.40 25.42 16.61
C ILE A 6 -30.20 25.63 15.11
N LEU A 7 -28.95 25.65 14.64
CA LEU A 7 -28.47 24.72 13.60
C LEU A 7 -26.97 24.91 13.35
N THR A 8 -26.19 24.02 13.96
CA THR A 8 -25.06 23.32 13.33
C THR A 8 -24.12 24.15 12.45
N THR A 9 -23.15 24.81 13.06
CA THR A 9 -21.86 25.10 12.39
C THR A 9 -21.22 23.77 12.04
N THR A 10 -21.39 23.38 10.78
CA THR A 10 -20.83 22.22 10.12
C THR A 10 -19.32 22.26 10.26
N LEU A 11 -18.81 21.47 11.21
CA LEU A 11 -17.40 21.12 11.33
C LEU A 11 -17.05 20.26 10.12
N ALA A 12 -16.78 20.90 8.98
CA ALA A 12 -16.16 20.27 7.83
C ALA A 12 -14.70 19.96 8.21
N LEU A 13 -14.50 18.85 8.92
CA LEU A 13 -13.21 18.21 9.05
C LEU A 13 -12.81 17.77 7.65
N THR A 14 -12.06 18.62 6.96
CA THR A 14 -11.35 18.25 5.74
C THR A 14 -10.34 17.18 6.13
N LEU A 15 -10.69 15.91 5.94
CA LEU A 15 -9.73 14.82 5.89
C LEU A 15 -8.84 15.07 4.66
N ALA A 16 -7.84 15.92 4.83
CA ALA A 16 -6.66 15.88 4.00
C ALA A 16 -5.97 14.54 4.31
N GLY A 17 -6.33 13.51 3.55
CA GLY A 17 -5.57 12.27 3.51
C GLY A 17 -4.21 12.59 2.91
N CYS A 18 -3.27 13.05 3.74
CA CYS A 18 -1.87 13.07 3.35
C CYS A 18 -1.51 11.62 3.02
N ALA A 19 -1.16 11.38 1.76
CA ALA A 19 -0.55 10.12 1.37
C ALA A 19 0.70 9.96 2.27
N SER A 20 0.61 9.04 3.22
CA SER A 20 1.62 8.85 4.26
C SER A 20 2.51 7.67 3.90
N GLN A 21 3.65 7.56 4.57
CA GLN A 21 4.52 6.39 4.48
C GLN A 21 3.73 5.14 4.86
N THR A 22 4.11 3.99 4.30
CA THR A 22 3.45 2.72 4.62
C THR A 22 3.56 2.46 6.11
N PRO A 23 2.43 2.28 6.81
CA PRO A 23 2.45 1.99 8.24
C PRO A 23 3.06 0.61 8.49
N TYR A 24 3.65 0.44 9.68
CA TYR A 24 4.14 -0.86 10.11
C TYR A 24 2.96 -1.79 10.42
N GLN A 25 2.61 -2.64 9.45
CA GLN A 25 1.45 -3.52 9.52
C GLN A 25 1.71 -4.83 8.74
N PRO A 26 0.99 -5.92 9.05
CA PRO A 26 1.11 -7.16 8.28
C PRO A 26 0.62 -6.94 6.85
N ALA A 27 1.31 -7.54 5.89
CA ALA A 27 0.89 -7.53 4.49
C ALA A 27 -0.35 -8.41 4.31
N GLU A 28 -1.40 -7.86 3.69
CA GLU A 28 -2.65 -8.60 3.44
C GLU A 28 -2.45 -9.84 2.56
N LYS A 29 -1.48 -9.75 1.63
CA LYS A 29 -1.10 -10.81 0.71
C LYS A 29 0.40 -10.75 0.48
N ARG A 30 1.00 -11.86 0.02
CA ARG A 30 2.42 -11.92 -0.31
C ARG A 30 2.75 -10.85 -1.37
N GLY A 31 3.68 -9.95 -1.05
CA GLY A 31 4.11 -8.86 -1.93
C GLY A 31 3.23 -7.61 -1.93
N ALA A 32 2.18 -7.59 -1.09
CA ALA A 32 1.47 -6.36 -0.74
C ALA A 32 2.30 -5.52 0.24
N GLU A 33 1.90 -4.26 0.42
CA GLU A 33 2.51 -3.34 1.38
C GLU A 33 2.40 -3.89 2.81
N GLY A 34 3.46 -3.71 3.60
CA GLY A 34 3.59 -4.22 4.96
C GLY A 34 4.61 -5.34 5.10
N TYR A 35 4.63 -5.98 6.28
CA TYR A 35 5.54 -7.08 6.59
C TYR A 35 4.92 -8.46 6.29
N ALA A 36 5.75 -9.36 5.79
CA ALA A 36 5.41 -10.76 5.59
C ALA A 36 6.54 -11.66 6.08
N GLU A 37 6.18 -12.81 6.65
CA GLU A 37 7.11 -13.78 7.18
C GLU A 37 6.93 -15.11 6.46
N THR A 38 8.03 -15.81 6.20
CA THR A 38 8.00 -17.12 5.59
C THR A 38 9.03 -17.99 6.29
N ARG A 39 8.56 -19.09 6.88
CA ARG A 39 9.45 -20.10 7.47
C ARG A 39 10.18 -20.85 6.35
N LEU A 40 11.50 -20.83 6.37
CA LEU A 40 12.34 -21.57 5.42
C LEU A 40 12.74 -22.93 6.01
N THR A 41 13.19 -22.93 7.25
CA THR A 41 13.50 -24.15 8.02
C THR A 41 13.06 -23.98 9.48
N GLU A 42 13.41 -24.91 10.37
CA GLU A 42 12.97 -24.87 11.76
C GLU A 42 13.34 -23.57 12.48
N ASN A 43 14.57 -23.09 12.29
CA ASN A 43 15.17 -21.90 12.89
C ASN A 43 15.54 -20.81 11.86
N ARG A 44 15.13 -20.95 10.59
CA ARG A 44 15.40 -19.97 9.54
C ARG A 44 14.11 -19.40 8.98
N TYR A 45 14.05 -18.08 8.93
CA TYR A 45 12.89 -17.34 8.43
C TYR A 45 13.33 -16.31 7.39
N ARG A 46 12.44 -16.05 6.44
CA ARG A 46 12.52 -14.90 5.54
C ARG A 46 11.51 -13.87 6.01
N VAL A 47 11.98 -12.67 6.31
CA VAL A 47 11.17 -11.52 6.69
C VAL A 47 11.25 -10.51 5.55
N THR A 48 10.11 -10.11 5.03
CA THR A 48 10.05 -9.14 3.92
C THR A 48 9.18 -7.97 4.31
N PHE A 49 9.67 -6.76 4.08
CA PHE A 49 8.86 -5.54 4.20
C PHE A 49 8.72 -4.89 2.82
N THR A 50 7.50 -4.50 2.46
CA THR A 50 7.22 -3.78 1.21
C THR A 50 6.63 -2.42 1.56
N GLY A 51 7.31 -1.35 1.15
CA GLY A 51 6.82 0.02 1.28
C GLY A 51 6.14 0.51 0.01
N ASN A 52 5.31 1.54 0.15
CA ASN A 52 4.76 2.32 -0.96
C ASN A 52 5.81 3.24 -1.56
N SER A 53 5.42 4.03 -2.57
CA SER A 53 6.34 4.96 -3.24
C SER A 53 6.76 6.17 -2.42
N LEU A 54 6.17 6.38 -1.24
CA LEU A 54 6.48 7.48 -0.33
C LEU A 54 7.41 7.01 0.80
N THR A 55 7.63 5.71 0.94
CA THR A 55 8.43 5.12 2.02
C THR A 55 9.89 5.02 1.57
N PRO A 56 10.84 5.68 2.27
CA PRO A 56 12.26 5.59 1.95
C PRO A 56 12.79 4.15 2.07
N ALA A 57 13.80 3.81 1.26
CA ALA A 57 14.44 2.50 1.30
C ALA A 57 15.00 2.16 2.70
N ASP A 58 15.56 3.15 3.40
CA ASP A 58 16.08 2.99 4.75
C ASP A 58 14.97 2.62 5.74
N THR A 59 13.81 3.27 5.66
CA THR A 59 12.65 2.96 6.49
C THR A 59 12.11 1.55 6.22
N VAL A 60 12.08 1.13 4.96
CA VAL A 60 11.70 -0.25 4.57
C VAL A 60 12.66 -1.27 5.19
N LYS A 61 13.97 -0.98 5.15
CA LYS A 61 15.00 -1.83 5.74
C LYS A 61 14.89 -1.90 7.26
N ASP A 62 14.70 -0.76 7.91
CA ASP A 62 14.52 -0.65 9.36
C ASP A 62 13.28 -1.41 9.83
N TYR A 63 12.17 -1.33 9.09
CA TYR A 63 10.98 -2.11 9.39
C TYR A 63 11.18 -3.61 9.19
N ALA A 64 11.92 -4.04 8.17
CA ALA A 64 12.26 -5.45 8.00
C ALA A 64 13.13 -5.97 9.15
N LEU A 65 14.11 -5.18 9.60
CA LEU A 65 14.97 -5.51 10.74
C LEU A 65 14.19 -5.54 12.06
N LEU A 66 13.32 -4.55 12.28
CA LEU A 66 12.44 -4.52 13.45
C LEU A 66 11.59 -5.79 13.50
N ARG A 67 10.98 -6.17 12.36
CA ARG A 67 10.13 -7.35 12.31
C ARG A 67 10.91 -8.65 12.53
N ALA A 68 12.14 -8.73 12.02
CA ALA A 68 13.03 -9.86 12.31
C ALA A 68 13.29 -10.02 13.81
N GLY A 69 13.58 -8.92 14.52
CA GLY A 69 13.75 -8.94 15.97
C GLY A 69 12.47 -9.35 16.70
N GLU A 70 11.33 -8.78 16.33
CA GLU A 70 10.03 -9.12 16.95
C GLU A 70 9.66 -10.59 16.76
N LEU A 71 9.84 -11.13 15.55
CA LEU A 71 9.59 -12.55 15.26
C LEU A 71 10.49 -13.47 16.09
N THR A 72 11.76 -13.09 16.25
CA THR A 72 12.74 -13.83 17.06
C THR A 72 12.27 -13.94 18.51
N LEU A 73 11.86 -12.81 19.10
CA LEU A 73 11.32 -12.76 20.47
C LEU A 73 9.98 -13.51 20.59
N GLN A 74 9.11 -13.39 19.58
CA GLN A 74 7.81 -14.08 19.54
C GLN A 74 7.95 -15.61 19.54
N LEU A 75 9.01 -16.12 18.93
CA LEU A 75 9.32 -17.56 18.87
C LEU A 75 10.16 -18.04 20.07
N GLY A 76 10.50 -17.17 21.02
CA GLY A 76 11.27 -17.52 22.23
C GLY A 76 12.77 -17.73 21.98
N TYR A 77 13.32 -17.02 21.00
CA TYR A 77 14.76 -16.92 20.75
C TYR A 77 15.30 -15.59 21.29
N ASP A 78 16.60 -15.55 21.59
CA ASP A 78 17.26 -14.38 22.19
C ASP A 78 17.93 -13.49 21.13
N TRP A 79 18.46 -14.12 20.08
CA TRP A 79 19.25 -13.46 19.04
C TRP A 79 18.91 -14.02 17.67
N PHE A 80 19.21 -13.23 16.64
CA PHE A 80 19.18 -13.69 15.26
C PHE A 80 20.43 -13.23 14.52
N GLN A 81 20.86 -14.05 13.56
CA GLN A 81 21.91 -13.72 12.62
C GLN A 81 21.29 -13.43 11.26
N LEU A 82 21.70 -12.33 10.64
CA LEU A 82 21.34 -12.02 9.27
C LEU A 82 22.21 -12.88 8.34
N ALA A 83 21.59 -13.82 7.65
CA ALA A 83 22.29 -14.72 6.73
C ALA A 83 22.29 -14.18 5.29
N ASN A 84 21.24 -13.45 4.91
CA ASN A 84 21.13 -12.81 3.60
C ASN A 84 20.23 -11.58 3.69
N SER A 85 20.50 -10.58 2.87
CA SER A 85 19.70 -9.37 2.72
C SER A 85 19.63 -9.02 1.24
N SER A 86 18.41 -8.90 0.71
CA SER A 86 18.16 -8.38 -0.63
C SER A 86 17.28 -7.14 -0.54
N ASN A 87 17.71 -6.07 -1.21
CA ASN A 87 16.95 -4.83 -1.33
C ASN A 87 16.53 -4.68 -2.79
N ASP A 88 15.23 -4.82 -3.04
CA ASP A 88 14.67 -4.75 -4.37
C ASP A 88 13.99 -3.39 -4.58
N LYS A 89 14.32 -2.75 -5.71
CA LYS A 89 13.59 -1.59 -6.21
C LYS A 89 12.49 -2.09 -7.14
N LYS A 90 11.23 -1.96 -6.74
CA LYS A 90 10.08 -2.35 -7.55
C LYS A 90 9.47 -1.12 -8.20
N VAL A 91 9.70 -0.94 -9.49
CA VAL A 91 8.96 0.04 -10.28
C VAL A 91 7.60 -0.54 -10.61
N GLN A 92 6.54 -0.01 -10.00
CA GLN A 92 5.17 -0.36 -10.35
C GLN A 92 4.64 0.65 -11.37
N SER A 93 4.38 0.20 -12.59
CA SER A 93 3.64 0.96 -13.59
C SER A 93 2.16 0.59 -13.49
N VAL A 94 1.35 1.48 -12.95
CA VAL A 94 -0.11 1.32 -13.01
C VAL A 94 -0.58 1.98 -14.29
N THR A 95 -1.10 1.17 -15.22
CA THR A 95 -1.73 1.64 -16.44
C THR A 95 -3.23 1.73 -16.20
N THR A 96 -3.74 2.95 -16.03
CA THR A 96 -5.17 3.20 -15.96
C THR A 96 -5.68 3.41 -17.38
N VAL A 97 -6.60 2.56 -17.82
CA VAL A 97 -7.28 2.68 -19.11
C VAL A 97 -8.59 3.44 -18.88
N GLY A 98 -8.65 4.68 -19.35
CA GLY A 98 -9.88 5.47 -19.40
C GLY A 98 -10.63 5.23 -20.71
N GLY A 99 -11.95 5.09 -20.64
CA GLY A 99 -12.82 5.03 -21.82
C GLY A 99 -13.39 6.41 -22.16
N GLY A 100 -13.30 6.80 -23.43
CA GLY A 100 -13.93 8.01 -23.94
C GLY A 100 -15.40 7.79 -24.27
N TYR A 101 -16.26 8.74 -23.87
CA TYR A 101 -17.65 8.80 -24.28
C TYR A 101 -17.85 9.97 -25.23
N ASP A 102 -18.52 9.73 -26.35
CA ASP A 102 -18.90 10.79 -27.28
C ASP A 102 -20.34 11.24 -26.99
N PRO A 103 -20.52 12.46 -26.45
CA PRO A 103 -21.84 12.99 -26.14
C PRO A 103 -22.66 13.34 -27.39
N LEU A 104 -22.04 13.42 -28.58
CA LEU A 104 -22.72 13.71 -29.84
C LEU A 104 -23.36 12.46 -30.45
N GLY A 105 -22.73 11.29 -30.26
CA GLY A 105 -23.32 9.98 -30.53
C GLY A 105 -23.96 9.81 -31.92
N GLU A 106 -24.90 8.89 -32.04
CA GLU A 106 -25.66 8.64 -33.27
C GLU A 106 -27.12 9.11 -33.09
N THR A 107 -27.56 10.03 -33.96
CA THR A 107 -28.94 10.51 -34.00
C THR A 107 -29.75 9.78 -35.06
N ALA A 108 -30.82 9.11 -34.65
CA ALA A 108 -31.78 8.45 -35.53
C ALA A 108 -33.16 9.13 -35.47
N VAL A 109 -33.74 9.39 -36.63
CA VAL A 109 -35.08 9.98 -36.75
C VAL A 109 -36.04 8.91 -37.24
N TYR A 110 -37.03 8.58 -36.42
CA TYR A 110 -38.06 7.60 -36.75
C TYR A 110 -39.37 8.31 -37.04
N GLN A 111 -39.92 8.09 -38.23
CA GLN A 111 -41.23 8.61 -38.61
C GLN A 111 -42.25 7.47 -38.66
N ARG A 112 -43.34 7.60 -37.90
CA ARG A 112 -44.47 6.68 -37.93
C ARG A 112 -45.70 7.42 -38.40
N CYS A 113 -46.21 7.01 -39.56
CA CYS A 113 -47.46 7.53 -40.11
C CYS A 113 -48.57 6.50 -39.93
N GLY A 114 -49.63 6.91 -39.23
CA GLY A 114 -50.91 6.22 -39.26
C GLY A 114 -51.84 6.83 -40.31
N LEU A 115 -53.07 6.32 -40.37
CA LEU A 115 -54.07 6.74 -41.37
C LEU A 115 -54.49 8.22 -41.28
N ILE A 116 -54.29 8.87 -40.12
CA ILE A 116 -54.77 10.24 -39.85
C ILE A 116 -53.64 11.19 -39.45
N ARG A 117 -52.54 10.70 -38.87
CA ARG A 117 -51.42 11.53 -38.40
C ARG A 117 -50.08 10.81 -38.52
N CYS A 118 -49.05 11.60 -38.74
CA CYS A 118 -47.65 11.18 -38.61
C CYS A 118 -47.05 11.74 -37.32
N SER A 119 -46.24 10.95 -36.65
CA SER A 119 -45.36 11.40 -35.58
C SER A 119 -43.91 11.10 -35.94
N THR A 120 -43.03 12.02 -35.59
CA THR A 120 -41.57 11.89 -35.70
C THR A 120 -40.97 11.88 -34.31
N THR A 121 -40.12 10.89 -34.06
CA THR A 121 -39.36 10.76 -32.82
C THR A 121 -37.87 10.80 -33.15
N VAL A 122 -37.14 11.69 -32.50
CA VAL A 122 -35.68 11.77 -32.60
C VAL A 122 -35.11 11.06 -31.38
N VAL A 123 -34.23 10.09 -31.64
CA VAL A 123 -33.51 9.36 -30.60
C VAL A 123 -32.02 9.61 -30.79
N THR A 124 -31.37 10.17 -29.76
CA THR A 124 -29.92 10.32 -29.72
C THR A 124 -29.36 9.23 -28.83
N THR A 125 -28.51 8.38 -29.39
CA THR A 125 -27.83 7.32 -28.63
C THR A 125 -26.37 7.74 -28.45
N PRO A 126 -25.89 7.96 -27.21
CA PRO A 126 -24.49 8.31 -26.98
C PRO A 126 -23.57 7.20 -27.48
N GLY A 127 -22.47 7.59 -28.12
CA GLY A 127 -21.49 6.68 -28.72
C GLY A 127 -20.36 6.34 -27.75
N PHE A 128 -19.84 5.11 -27.84
CA PHE A 128 -18.58 4.72 -27.19
C PHE A 128 -17.45 4.84 -28.21
N ILE A 129 -16.53 5.77 -28.00
CA ILE A 129 -15.42 6.05 -28.94
C ILE A 129 -14.16 5.21 -28.69
N GLY A 130 -14.17 4.40 -27.63
CA GLY A 130 -13.10 3.45 -27.35
C GLY A 130 -12.39 3.71 -26.03
N ALA A 131 -11.22 3.10 -25.89
CA ALA A 131 -10.31 3.27 -24.77
C ALA A 131 -9.11 4.10 -25.24
N ASP A 132 -9.23 5.41 -25.13
CA ASP A 132 -8.36 6.37 -25.83
C ASP A 132 -7.20 6.91 -24.98
N VAL A 133 -7.23 6.75 -23.64
CA VAL A 133 -6.15 7.21 -22.77
C VAL A 133 -5.72 6.12 -21.79
N ALA A 134 -4.53 5.59 -22.04
CA ALA A 134 -3.79 4.77 -21.08
C ALA A 134 -2.80 5.68 -20.32
N THR A 135 -3.18 6.14 -19.13
CA THR A 135 -2.25 6.87 -18.27
C THR A 135 -1.39 5.85 -17.53
N SER A 136 -0.09 5.84 -17.79
CA SER A 136 0.87 5.00 -17.05
C SER A 136 1.57 5.84 -15.99
N THR A 137 1.22 5.63 -14.72
CA THR A 137 1.94 6.24 -13.60
C THR A 137 2.97 5.24 -13.12
N ALA A 138 4.26 5.55 -13.31
CA ALA A 138 5.36 4.79 -12.73
C ALA A 138 5.63 5.29 -11.31
N SER A 139 5.39 4.44 -10.32
CA SER A 139 5.76 4.67 -8.93
C SER A 139 6.86 3.71 -8.52
N THR A 140 7.90 4.21 -7.84
CA THR A 140 9.01 3.37 -7.37
C THR A 140 8.75 3.00 -5.92
N ALA A 141 8.45 1.72 -5.67
CA ALA A 141 8.31 1.14 -4.34
C ALA A 141 9.59 0.41 -3.96
N TYR A 142 9.91 0.37 -2.67
CA TYR A 142 11.06 -0.36 -2.15
C TYR A 142 10.60 -1.61 -1.38
N SER A 143 11.32 -2.71 -1.56
CA SER A 143 11.12 -3.94 -0.79
C SER A 143 12.45 -4.42 -0.23
N SER A 144 12.45 -4.87 1.02
CA SER A 144 13.63 -5.46 1.68
C SER A 144 13.27 -6.85 2.18
N SER A 145 14.04 -7.86 1.75
CA SER A 145 13.92 -9.24 2.20
C SER A 145 15.16 -9.64 2.99
N LEU A 146 14.95 -10.12 4.21
CA LEU A 146 15.99 -10.55 5.14
C LEU A 146 15.82 -12.03 5.42
N GLU A 147 16.87 -12.82 5.21
CA GLU A 147 16.93 -14.18 5.70
C GLU A 147 17.66 -14.20 7.04
N ILE A 148 16.97 -14.68 8.07
CA ILE A 148 17.46 -14.69 9.44
C ILE A 148 17.54 -16.11 9.97
N VAL A 149 18.57 -16.37 10.76
CA VAL A 149 18.75 -17.61 11.53
C VAL A 149 18.66 -17.25 13.00
N MET A 150 17.76 -17.90 13.72
CA MET A 150 17.52 -17.61 15.13
C MET A 150 18.25 -18.59 16.03
N GLY A 151 18.62 -18.13 17.22
CA GLY A 151 19.22 -18.96 18.24
C GLY A 151 18.98 -18.45 19.65
N ARG A 152 19.28 -19.32 20.62
CA ARG A 152 19.23 -19.02 22.05
C ARG A 152 20.63 -18.75 22.56
N LYS A 153 20.74 -18.09 23.72
CA LYS A 153 22.04 -17.85 24.35
C LYS A 153 22.85 -19.15 24.54
N PRO A 154 24.19 -19.10 24.47
CA PRO A 154 25.02 -17.90 24.27
C PRO A 154 25.00 -17.39 22.82
N MET A 155 25.04 -16.06 22.66
CA MET A 155 25.07 -15.42 21.34
C MET A 155 26.47 -15.56 20.72
N PRO A 156 26.59 -15.96 19.44
CA PRO A 156 27.87 -15.99 18.75
C PRO A 156 28.40 -14.57 18.53
N ALA A 157 29.71 -14.38 18.71
CA ALA A 157 30.37 -13.10 18.51
C ALA A 157 30.65 -12.85 17.01
N ASN A 158 29.60 -12.74 16.21
CA ASN A 158 29.69 -12.42 14.79
C ASN A 158 29.12 -11.02 14.52
N VAL A 159 29.68 -10.33 13.52
CA VAL A 159 29.28 -8.96 13.13
C VAL A 159 27.83 -8.89 12.62
N GLU A 160 27.32 -9.99 12.07
CA GLU A 160 25.96 -10.08 11.52
C GLU A 160 24.94 -10.67 12.51
N THR A 161 25.30 -10.79 13.78
CA THR A 161 24.41 -11.27 14.84
C THR A 161 23.91 -10.13 15.69
N TYR A 162 22.61 -10.09 15.91
CA TYR A 162 21.92 -9.05 16.67
C TYR A 162 21.19 -9.65 17.86
N ASP A 163 21.30 -9.01 19.02
CA ASP A 163 20.42 -9.26 20.16
C ASP A 163 19.03 -8.71 19.81
N ALA A 164 18.01 -9.56 19.89
CA ALA A 164 16.68 -9.19 19.45
C ALA A 164 16.02 -8.16 20.39
N HIS A 165 16.34 -8.18 21.69
CA HIS A 165 15.79 -7.22 22.65
C HIS A 165 16.38 -5.83 22.44
N GLU A 166 17.71 -5.74 22.33
CA GLU A 166 18.42 -4.47 22.16
C GLU A 166 18.07 -3.79 20.83
N LEU A 167 18.04 -4.58 19.74
CA LEU A 167 17.73 -4.07 18.41
C LEU A 167 16.29 -3.55 18.33
N VAL A 168 15.31 -4.30 18.84
CA VAL A 168 13.90 -3.87 18.83
C VAL A 168 13.70 -2.60 19.67
N ALA A 169 14.34 -2.51 20.84
CA ALA A 169 14.26 -1.31 21.67
C ALA A 169 14.81 -0.07 20.95
N SER A 170 15.96 -0.21 20.30
CA SER A 170 16.63 0.87 19.57
C SER A 170 15.82 1.31 18.35
N LEU A 171 15.39 0.36 17.51
CA LEU A 171 14.64 0.66 16.28
C LEU A 171 13.27 1.28 16.57
N ARG A 172 12.55 0.83 17.60
CA ARG A 172 11.27 1.45 18.00
C ARG A 172 11.46 2.91 18.40
N GLY A 173 12.54 3.24 19.10
CA GLY A 173 12.90 4.61 19.44
C GLY A 173 13.15 5.48 18.22
N LEU A 174 13.92 4.97 17.25
CA LEU A 174 14.26 5.68 16.01
C LEU A 174 13.03 5.92 15.12
N ILE A 175 12.21 4.89 14.89
CA ILE A 175 11.00 4.97 14.08
C ILE A 175 9.98 5.93 14.69
N ALA A 176 9.79 5.89 16.02
CA ALA A 176 8.89 6.80 16.70
C ALA A 176 9.34 8.27 16.60
N ALA A 177 10.65 8.52 16.46
CA ALA A 177 11.20 9.85 16.26
C ALA A 177 11.08 10.32 14.79
N SER A 178 11.25 9.41 13.81
CA SER A 178 11.15 9.76 12.38
C SER A 178 9.73 10.10 11.94
N GLN A 179 8.70 9.48 12.55
CA GLN A 179 7.30 9.76 12.23
C GLN A 179 6.73 11.06 12.83
N ARG A 180 7.49 11.76 13.69
CA ARG A 180 7.08 13.05 14.30
C ARG A 180 7.63 14.29 13.59
N ARG A 181 8.48 14.12 12.58
CA ARG A 181 8.99 15.20 11.73
C ARG A 181 8.15 15.33 10.48
#